data_AF-A0A1G6C1S6-F1
#
_entry.id   AF-A0A1G6C1S6-F1
#
_cell.length_a   1.000
_cell.length_b   1.000
_cell.length_c   1.000
_cell.angle_alpha   90.00
_cell.angle_beta   90.00
_cell.angle_gamma   90.00
#
_symmetry.space_group_name_H-M   'P 1'
#
loop_
_entity.id
_entity.type
_entity.pdbx_description
1 polymer ?
#
loop_
_entity_poly.entity_id
_entity_poly.type
_entity_poly.pdbx_seq_one_letter_code
_entity_poly.pdbx_strand_id
1 'polypeptide(L)'
;MKYGEKFSIRKLTVGTASVAIAGLVFLGNPVGADEVTSSQASADTNLVIENQDTSQTDLTTAQEEQAQAIVQAKEIGVNVSANAEVVTSDLNQAVVNTEQDTEAIKNATEQQEQNNLDYAQAVKEYEQEVAEKEAKYNEALADYESKTNTDGYLSQAAGQKLVFETGSEQNTVAEVDAAATSVSQEEASAWVENKAILDKDFVLETISDLNYIDEGLYYFLYPNVTTEVSYHNLENAYFDKQRIASVLYTYTVEEAGGEDKVLVKIFNDPTVTIDLVGLNRDTQLGMTVRFLDEAGQQIDVSDGLVSLASLNSHVSFDENTNKYVLESNEYIDNFNGNLIQINGSSVVFDQNTGRAYAPYGNESVDFGSKFDRDDWDGTDLAWYGAIVGKIASDGTISFSFGSENRSTQWFAFNSSIQAYQVPTLEVVEEPVLKVEEVSYTPYKVEEKTIIQIPETPKTPNKAEKPNSQNQVKTSVTVKNNNEKANSLPVTGESSSVLAIILGALFFLMGTIGIRLSSKQK
;
A
#
# COMPACT_ATOMS: atom_id res chain seq x y z
N MET A 1 13.86 -37.04 -24.08
CA MET A 1 13.21 -37.55 -25.32
C MET A 1 11.70 -37.58 -25.06
N LYS A 2 10.88 -36.84 -25.84
CA LYS A 2 9.41 -36.70 -25.68
C LYS A 2 8.87 -36.48 -24.25
N TYR A 3 8.85 -35.23 -23.80
CA TYR A 3 7.85 -34.80 -22.82
C TYR A 3 6.47 -34.73 -23.49
N GLY A 4 5.43 -35.15 -22.76
CA GLY A 4 4.04 -35.03 -23.17
C GLY A 4 3.27 -34.25 -22.11
N GLU A 5 3.07 -32.96 -22.35
CA GLU A 5 2.35 -32.09 -21.43
C GLU A 5 0.88 -32.51 -21.32
N LYS A 6 0.41 -32.70 -20.07
CA LYS A 6 -1.02 -32.77 -19.75
C LYS A 6 -1.42 -31.47 -19.06
N PHE A 7 -1.83 -30.48 -19.85
CA PHE A 7 -2.53 -29.32 -19.31
C PHE A 7 -3.84 -29.76 -18.66
N SER A 8 -3.92 -29.61 -17.34
CA SER A 8 -5.16 -29.79 -16.58
C SER A 8 -5.80 -28.43 -16.33
N ILE A 9 -6.75 -28.04 -17.19
CA ILE A 9 -7.48 -26.79 -17.05
C ILE A 9 -8.44 -26.91 -15.87
N ARG A 10 -8.08 -26.33 -14.71
CA ARG A 10 -9.06 -26.07 -13.65
C ARG A 10 -10.04 -25.03 -14.16
N LYS A 11 -11.32 -25.40 -14.24
CA LYS A 11 -12.39 -24.47 -14.63
C LYS A 11 -12.61 -23.45 -13.52
N LEU A 12 -12.29 -22.18 -13.81
CA LEU A 12 -12.76 -21.07 -12.99
C LEU A 12 -14.28 -21.00 -13.10
N THR A 13 -14.98 -21.37 -12.02
CA THR A 13 -16.45 -21.30 -11.96
C THR A 13 -16.82 -19.91 -11.48
N VAL A 14 -16.99 -18.98 -12.42
CA VAL A 14 -17.49 -17.64 -12.12
C VAL A 14 -18.96 -17.76 -11.67
N GLY A 15 -19.18 -17.69 -10.36
CA GLY A 15 -20.52 -17.65 -9.78
C GLY A 15 -21.17 -16.30 -10.06
N THR A 16 -22.02 -16.23 -11.07
CA THR A 16 -22.86 -15.06 -11.33
C THR A 16 -23.89 -14.92 -10.22
N ALA A 17 -23.65 -14.00 -9.27
CA ALA A 17 -24.62 -13.60 -8.26
C ALA A 17 -25.77 -12.79 -8.91
N SER A 18 -26.79 -13.50 -9.38
CA SER A 18 -28.02 -12.89 -9.89
C SER A 18 -28.84 -12.32 -8.73
N VAL A 19 -28.78 -11.00 -8.51
CA VAL A 19 -29.66 -10.31 -7.55
C VAL A 19 -31.10 -10.40 -8.04
N ALA A 20 -31.89 -11.27 -7.41
CA ALA A 20 -33.30 -11.43 -7.70
C ALA A 20 -34.12 -10.35 -6.97
N ILE A 21 -34.44 -9.26 -7.68
CA ILE A 21 -35.38 -8.24 -7.17
C ILE A 21 -36.78 -8.87 -7.09
N ALA A 22 -37.19 -9.24 -5.88
CA ALA A 22 -38.51 -9.78 -5.59
C ALA A 22 -39.56 -8.66 -5.55
N GLY A 23 -40.00 -8.20 -6.73
CA GLY A 23 -41.07 -7.22 -6.86
C GLY A 23 -42.40 -7.74 -6.31
N LEU A 24 -42.91 -7.11 -5.24
CA LEU A 24 -44.24 -7.39 -4.68
C LEU A 24 -45.35 -7.05 -5.68
N VAL A 25 -46.24 -8.00 -5.91
CA VAL A 25 -47.39 -7.86 -6.81
C VAL A 25 -48.53 -7.14 -6.09
N PHE A 26 -49.00 -6.02 -6.65
CA PHE A 26 -50.34 -5.50 -6.40
C PHE A 26 -51.24 -5.68 -7.62
N LEU A 27 -52.45 -6.20 -7.37
CA LEU A 27 -53.45 -6.52 -8.39
C LEU A 27 -54.31 -5.29 -8.75
N GLY A 28 -54.41 -4.97 -10.03
CA GLY A 28 -55.35 -3.99 -10.60
C GLY A 28 -55.78 -4.43 -12.01
N ASN A 29 -57.07 -4.59 -12.23
CA ASN A 29 -57.63 -5.29 -13.40
C ASN A 29 -57.86 -4.36 -14.63
N PRO A 30 -58.16 -4.92 -15.83
CA PRO A 30 -57.71 -4.35 -17.11
C PRO A 30 -58.68 -3.37 -17.78
N VAL A 31 -58.14 -2.57 -18.71
CA VAL A 31 -58.89 -1.93 -19.80
C VAL A 31 -58.18 -2.22 -21.12
N GLY A 32 -58.94 -2.53 -22.16
CA GLY A 32 -58.45 -3.16 -23.39
C GLY A 32 -57.68 -2.23 -24.33
N ALA A 33 -56.90 -2.86 -25.22
CA ALA A 33 -56.32 -2.21 -26.38
C ALA A 33 -57.38 -1.95 -27.45
N ASP A 34 -57.23 -0.84 -28.17
CA ASP A 34 -57.72 -0.69 -29.54
C ASP A 34 -56.71 0.16 -30.33
N GLU A 35 -56.41 -0.23 -31.57
CA GLU A 35 -55.43 0.46 -32.42
C GLU A 35 -56.01 1.74 -33.02
N VAL A 36 -55.29 2.86 -32.98
CA VAL A 36 -55.41 3.90 -34.02
C VAL A 36 -54.04 4.45 -34.42
N THR A 37 -53.90 4.67 -35.73
CA THR A 37 -52.72 5.07 -36.47
C THR A 37 -52.26 6.52 -36.26
N SER A 38 -51.02 6.76 -36.67
CA SER A 38 -50.34 8.05 -36.77
C SER A 38 -51.18 9.19 -37.38
N SER A 39 -51.21 10.33 -36.70
CA SER A 39 -51.28 11.64 -37.37
C SER A 39 -50.55 12.71 -36.57
N GLN A 40 -49.79 13.57 -37.25
CA GLN A 40 -49.24 14.78 -36.65
C GLN A 40 -50.36 15.82 -36.51
N ALA A 41 -50.59 16.30 -35.29
CA ALA A 41 -51.31 17.55 -35.07
C ALA A 41 -50.71 18.25 -33.86
N SER A 42 -50.08 19.40 -34.11
CA SER A 42 -49.66 20.33 -33.06
C SER A 42 -50.87 20.83 -32.28
N ALA A 43 -50.90 20.55 -30.98
CA ALA A 43 -51.76 21.21 -30.04
C ALA A 43 -50.92 21.61 -28.83
N ASP A 44 -50.65 22.90 -28.69
CA ASP A 44 -50.12 23.48 -27.46
C ASP A 44 -51.14 23.24 -26.34
N THR A 45 -51.00 22.12 -25.63
CA THR A 45 -51.47 22.06 -24.25
C THR A 45 -50.53 22.94 -23.45
N ASN A 46 -50.93 24.19 -23.24
CA ASN A 46 -50.48 25.00 -22.12
C ASN A 46 -50.68 24.17 -20.85
N LEU A 47 -49.65 23.43 -20.45
CA LEU A 47 -49.42 23.16 -19.05
C LEU A 47 -49.30 24.54 -18.41
N VAL A 48 -50.35 24.91 -17.68
CA VAL A 48 -50.31 26.03 -16.78
C VAL A 48 -49.24 25.66 -15.75
N ILE A 49 -48.02 26.16 -15.97
CA ILE A 49 -47.09 26.36 -14.88
C ILE A 49 -47.81 27.37 -14.00
N GLU A 50 -48.42 26.88 -12.92
CA GLU A 50 -48.74 27.73 -11.80
C GLU A 50 -47.39 28.27 -11.32
N ASN A 51 -47.08 29.51 -11.71
CA ASN A 51 -46.09 30.30 -11.01
C ASN A 51 -46.67 30.54 -9.61
N GLN A 52 -46.48 29.58 -8.72
CA GLN A 52 -46.36 29.90 -7.31
C GLN A 52 -45.18 30.87 -7.21
N ASP A 53 -45.45 32.09 -6.72
CA ASP A 53 -44.40 33.04 -6.35
C ASP A 53 -43.63 32.39 -5.19
N THR A 54 -42.56 31.65 -5.53
CA THR A 54 -41.66 31.07 -4.55
C THR A 54 -41.12 32.19 -3.67
N SER A 55 -41.23 32.01 -2.37
CA SER A 55 -41.04 33.03 -1.36
C SER A 55 -39.77 32.77 -0.54
N GLN A 56 -39.31 33.79 0.19
CA GLN A 56 -38.15 33.65 1.06
C GLN A 56 -38.38 32.57 2.14
N THR A 57 -39.65 32.38 2.54
CA THR A 57 -40.10 31.35 3.49
C THR A 57 -39.88 29.94 2.95
N ASP A 58 -40.06 29.73 1.65
CA ASP A 58 -39.93 28.40 1.04
C ASP A 58 -38.46 27.97 1.01
N LEU A 59 -37.54 28.90 0.70
CA LEU A 59 -36.10 28.66 0.84
C LEU A 59 -35.69 28.43 2.30
N THR A 60 -36.23 29.20 3.26
CA THR A 60 -35.97 28.94 4.69
C THR A 60 -36.45 27.55 5.10
N THR A 61 -37.61 27.11 4.62
CA THR A 61 -38.16 25.77 4.91
C THR A 61 -37.28 24.67 4.33
N ALA A 62 -36.91 24.77 3.05
CA ALA A 62 -36.01 23.82 2.41
C ALA A 62 -34.63 23.75 3.11
N GLN A 63 -34.12 24.88 3.61
CA GLN A 63 -32.88 24.92 4.39
C GLN A 63 -33.01 24.31 5.78
N GLU A 64 -34.15 24.44 6.45
CA GLU A 64 -34.44 23.77 7.72
C GLU A 64 -34.56 22.24 7.55
N GLU A 65 -35.14 21.77 6.44
CA GLU A 65 -35.17 20.34 6.09
C GLU A 65 -33.76 19.82 5.73
N GLN A 66 -33.00 20.57 4.92
CA GLN A 66 -31.61 20.23 4.60
C GLN A 66 -30.77 20.11 5.88
N ALA A 67 -30.88 21.05 6.81
CA ALA A 67 -30.17 21.02 8.08
C ALA A 67 -30.52 19.79 8.93
N GLN A 68 -31.79 19.36 8.94
CA GLN A 68 -32.21 18.13 9.63
C GLN A 68 -31.64 16.87 8.95
N ALA A 69 -31.67 16.80 7.62
CA ALA A 69 -31.08 15.69 6.87
C ALA A 69 -29.56 15.59 7.10
N ILE A 70 -28.84 16.72 7.11
CA ILE A 70 -27.39 16.77 7.42
C ILE A 70 -27.10 16.22 8.82
N VAL A 71 -27.94 16.51 9.82
CA VAL A 71 -27.77 15.99 11.19
C VAL A 71 -27.96 14.47 11.19
N GLN A 72 -29.05 13.96 10.62
CA GLN A 72 -29.34 12.52 10.56
C GLN A 72 -28.24 11.73 9.83
N ALA A 73 -27.81 12.23 8.67
CA ALA A 73 -26.71 11.64 7.90
C ALA A 73 -25.41 11.55 8.72
N LYS A 74 -25.05 12.61 9.46
CA LYS A 74 -23.85 12.64 10.30
C LYS A 74 -23.97 11.76 11.55
N GLU A 75 -25.17 11.61 12.11
CA GLU A 75 -25.41 10.73 13.27
C GLU A 75 -25.15 9.24 12.94
N ILE A 76 -25.36 8.83 11.69
CA ILE A 76 -25.10 7.45 11.24
C ILE A 76 -23.75 7.24 10.52
N GLY A 77 -22.95 8.31 10.38
CA GLY A 77 -21.58 8.25 9.86
C GLY A 77 -21.34 8.71 8.42
N VAL A 78 -22.33 9.25 7.71
CA VAL A 78 -22.14 9.79 6.34
C VAL A 78 -21.15 10.98 6.36
N ASN A 79 -20.20 10.99 5.43
CA ASN A 79 -19.28 12.11 5.26
C ASN A 79 -19.97 13.25 4.47
N VAL A 80 -20.67 14.14 5.18
CA VAL A 80 -21.38 15.29 4.58
C VAL A 80 -20.51 16.55 4.59
N SER A 81 -20.12 16.97 3.39
CA SER A 81 -19.31 18.16 3.11
C SER A 81 -20.14 19.33 2.56
N ALA A 82 -19.66 20.57 2.72
CA ALA A 82 -20.31 21.77 2.19
C ALA A 82 -19.48 22.40 1.06
N ASN A 83 -20.13 22.66 -0.07
CA ASN A 83 -19.58 23.44 -1.17
C ASN A 83 -19.55 24.95 -0.82
N ALA A 84 -18.96 25.76 -1.70
CA ALA A 84 -18.95 27.22 -1.54
C ALA A 84 -20.38 27.80 -1.52
N GLU A 85 -20.63 28.78 -0.63
CA GLU A 85 -21.92 29.48 -0.56
C GLU A 85 -22.21 30.22 -1.88
N VAL A 86 -23.39 30.01 -2.44
CA VAL A 86 -23.87 30.66 -3.67
C VAL A 86 -24.88 31.74 -3.31
N VAL A 87 -24.52 32.99 -3.61
CA VAL A 87 -25.44 34.13 -3.52
C VAL A 87 -26.17 34.29 -4.85
N THR A 88 -27.52 34.35 -4.82
CA THR A 88 -28.37 34.39 -6.01
C THR A 88 -29.58 35.32 -5.83
N SER A 89 -30.13 35.80 -6.96
CA SER A 89 -31.43 36.48 -7.01
C SER A 89 -32.55 35.61 -7.59
N ASP A 90 -32.22 34.40 -8.05
CA ASP A 90 -33.18 33.37 -8.50
C ASP A 90 -33.53 32.46 -7.32
N LEU A 91 -34.73 32.69 -6.77
CA LEU A 91 -35.21 32.03 -5.56
C LEU A 91 -35.75 30.63 -5.86
N ASN A 92 -36.40 30.44 -7.01
CA ASN A 92 -36.91 29.16 -7.46
C ASN A 92 -35.76 28.16 -7.65
N GLN A 93 -34.68 28.59 -8.30
CA GLN A 93 -33.50 27.74 -8.49
C GLN A 93 -32.81 27.42 -7.16
N ALA A 94 -32.76 28.36 -6.21
CA ALA A 94 -32.20 28.13 -4.88
C ALA A 94 -33.00 27.08 -4.09
N VAL A 95 -34.33 27.14 -4.12
CA VAL A 95 -35.21 26.14 -3.47
C VAL A 95 -35.01 24.77 -4.10
N VAL A 96 -35.17 24.67 -5.42
CA VAL A 96 -35.05 23.38 -6.14
C VAL A 96 -33.68 22.72 -5.92
N ASN A 97 -32.59 23.49 -5.91
CA ASN A 97 -31.26 22.93 -5.65
C ASN A 97 -31.09 22.52 -4.19
N THR A 98 -31.64 23.28 -3.24
CA THR A 98 -31.62 22.91 -1.81
C THR A 98 -32.39 21.61 -1.56
N GLU A 99 -33.55 21.45 -2.20
CA GLU A 99 -34.35 20.22 -2.16
C GLU A 99 -33.60 19.03 -2.81
N GLN A 100 -32.97 19.22 -3.96
CA GLN A 100 -32.17 18.18 -4.64
C GLN A 100 -30.97 17.74 -3.79
N ASP A 101 -30.22 18.67 -3.22
CA ASP A 101 -29.11 18.36 -2.31
C ASP A 101 -29.62 17.64 -1.04
N THR A 102 -30.78 18.03 -0.51
CA THR A 102 -31.43 17.37 0.63
C THR A 102 -31.81 15.93 0.30
N GLU A 103 -32.34 15.68 -0.89
CA GLU A 103 -32.69 14.34 -1.36
C GLU A 103 -31.44 13.49 -1.59
N ALA A 104 -30.35 14.06 -2.13
CA ALA A 104 -29.06 13.37 -2.22
C ALA A 104 -28.51 12.96 -0.85
N ILE A 105 -28.63 13.84 0.17
CA ILE A 105 -28.26 13.52 1.56
C ILE A 105 -29.12 12.40 2.13
N LYS A 106 -30.45 12.41 1.90
CA LYS A 106 -31.36 11.33 2.35
C LYS A 106 -31.00 9.99 1.71
N ASN A 107 -30.76 9.95 0.40
CA ASN A 107 -30.35 8.72 -0.30
C ASN A 107 -29.00 8.19 0.21
N ALA A 108 -28.01 9.06 0.46
CA ALA A 108 -26.75 8.68 1.10
C ALA A 108 -26.94 8.17 2.54
N THR A 109 -27.93 8.71 3.26
CA THR A 109 -28.30 8.24 4.61
C THR A 109 -28.88 6.83 4.56
N GLU A 110 -29.87 6.56 3.71
CA GLU A 110 -30.46 5.22 3.54
C GLU A 110 -29.41 4.18 3.09
N GLN A 111 -28.51 4.55 2.17
CA GLN A 111 -27.42 3.68 1.75
C GLN A 111 -26.41 3.41 2.87
N GLN A 112 -26.10 4.42 3.71
CA GLN A 112 -25.23 4.22 4.87
C GLN A 112 -25.88 3.34 5.95
N GLU A 113 -27.19 3.42 6.17
CA GLU A 113 -27.89 2.48 7.05
C GLU A 113 -27.74 1.03 6.56
N GLN A 114 -27.87 0.80 5.24
CA GLN A 114 -27.62 -0.52 4.66
C GLN A 114 -26.15 -0.95 4.77
N ASN A 115 -25.20 -0.05 4.49
CA ASN A 115 -23.76 -0.32 4.65
C ASN A 115 -23.42 -0.71 6.11
N ASN A 116 -24.04 -0.05 7.10
CA ASN A 116 -23.88 -0.34 8.51
C ASN A 116 -24.46 -1.72 8.89
N LEU A 117 -25.61 -2.12 8.31
CA LEU A 117 -26.21 -3.45 8.50
C LEU A 117 -25.37 -4.56 7.87
N ASP A 118 -24.91 -4.36 6.64
CA ASP A 118 -24.06 -5.31 5.91
C ASP A 118 -22.73 -5.51 6.64
N TYR A 119 -22.10 -4.42 7.11
CA TYR A 119 -20.90 -4.46 7.93
C TYR A 119 -21.12 -5.21 9.25
N ALA A 120 -22.22 -4.93 9.96
CA ALA A 120 -22.55 -5.64 11.21
C ALA A 120 -22.91 -7.12 11.01
N GLN A 121 -23.19 -7.57 9.79
CA GLN A 121 -23.30 -8.98 9.44
C GLN A 121 -21.93 -9.57 9.09
N ALA A 122 -21.14 -8.88 8.25
CA ALA A 122 -19.79 -9.28 7.88
C ALA A 122 -18.85 -9.46 9.09
N VAL A 123 -18.95 -8.60 10.11
CA VAL A 123 -18.19 -8.73 11.37
C VAL A 123 -18.50 -10.04 12.09
N LYS A 124 -19.75 -10.52 12.09
CA LYS A 124 -20.10 -11.80 12.73
C LYS A 124 -19.56 -13.00 11.94
N GLU A 125 -19.58 -12.91 10.62
CA GLU A 125 -19.05 -13.94 9.73
C GLU A 125 -17.52 -14.02 9.86
N TYR A 126 -16.86 -12.87 9.94
CA TYR A 126 -15.43 -12.73 10.28
C TYR A 126 -15.08 -13.34 11.64
N GLU A 127 -15.79 -12.97 12.72
CA GLU A 127 -15.58 -13.52 14.07
C GLU A 127 -15.74 -15.05 14.09
N GLN A 128 -16.72 -15.60 13.36
CA GLN A 128 -16.90 -17.04 13.24
C GLN A 128 -15.76 -17.69 12.44
N GLU A 129 -15.39 -17.15 11.28
CA GLU A 129 -14.33 -17.73 10.45
C GLU A 129 -12.99 -17.72 11.20
N VAL A 130 -12.63 -16.61 11.86
CA VAL A 130 -11.45 -16.51 12.73
C VAL A 130 -11.42 -17.62 13.77
N ALA A 131 -12.52 -17.85 14.51
CA ALA A 131 -12.60 -18.91 15.51
C ALA A 131 -12.45 -20.32 14.89
N GLU A 132 -12.98 -20.53 13.68
CA GLU A 132 -12.80 -21.79 12.95
C GLU A 132 -11.37 -22.01 12.44
N LYS A 133 -10.66 -20.95 11.99
CA LYS A 133 -9.23 -21.05 11.60
C LYS A 133 -8.35 -21.31 12.82
N GLU A 134 -8.55 -20.58 13.92
CA GLU A 134 -7.82 -20.78 15.17
C GLU A 134 -8.00 -22.21 15.70
N ALA A 135 -9.23 -22.75 15.65
CA ALA A 135 -9.48 -24.13 16.07
C ALA A 135 -8.70 -25.15 15.20
N LYS A 136 -8.73 -25.00 13.87
CA LYS A 136 -7.98 -25.88 12.93
C LYS A 136 -6.47 -25.76 13.11
N TYR A 137 -5.96 -24.56 13.32
CA TYR A 137 -4.54 -24.31 13.59
C TYR A 137 -4.08 -25.02 14.87
N ASN A 138 -4.86 -24.92 15.95
CA ASN A 138 -4.55 -25.57 17.22
C ASN A 138 -4.65 -27.12 17.13
N GLU A 139 -5.61 -27.66 16.37
CA GLU A 139 -5.70 -29.09 16.08
C GLU A 139 -4.49 -29.57 15.28
N ALA A 140 -4.13 -28.86 14.20
CA ALA A 140 -2.97 -29.18 13.37
C ALA A 140 -1.64 -29.11 14.16
N LEU A 141 -1.51 -28.17 15.10
CA LEU A 141 -0.35 -28.05 15.98
C LEU A 141 -0.23 -29.23 16.97
N ALA A 142 -1.36 -29.69 17.51
CA ALA A 142 -1.40 -30.88 18.37
C ALA A 142 -1.04 -32.16 17.58
N ASP A 143 -1.54 -32.30 16.35
CA ASP A 143 -1.18 -33.42 15.45
C ASP A 143 0.30 -33.36 15.02
N TYR A 144 0.86 -32.15 14.85
CA TYR A 144 2.26 -31.95 14.47
C TYR A 144 3.24 -32.55 15.47
N GLU A 145 2.95 -32.42 16.77
CA GLU A 145 3.81 -32.89 17.86
C GLU A 145 4.15 -34.39 17.71
N SER A 146 3.23 -35.20 17.17
CA SER A 146 3.46 -36.63 16.90
C SER A 146 4.49 -36.93 15.81
N LYS A 147 4.81 -35.94 14.95
CA LYS A 147 5.69 -36.07 13.78
C LYS A 147 7.10 -35.56 14.03
N THR A 148 7.35 -34.89 15.15
CA THR A 148 8.59 -34.17 15.55
C THR A 148 9.87 -34.99 15.65
N ASN A 149 9.83 -36.28 15.32
CA ASN A 149 10.97 -37.20 15.29
C ASN A 149 11.17 -37.80 13.87
N THR A 150 10.60 -37.18 12.84
CA THR A 150 10.62 -37.63 11.44
C THR A 150 11.38 -36.64 10.57
N ASP A 151 12.24 -37.13 9.67
CA ASP A 151 12.95 -36.32 8.68
C ASP A 151 12.03 -35.29 7.98
N GLY A 152 12.53 -34.06 7.85
CA GLY A 152 11.81 -32.94 7.25
C GLY A 152 10.80 -32.25 8.16
N TYR A 153 10.47 -32.79 9.34
CA TYR A 153 9.62 -32.11 10.34
C TYR A 153 10.46 -31.39 11.40
N LEU A 154 9.93 -30.31 11.99
CA LEU A 154 10.56 -29.59 13.11
C LEU A 154 10.77 -30.52 14.31
N SER A 155 11.87 -30.32 15.04
CA SER A 155 12.24 -31.09 16.25
C SER A 155 11.32 -30.86 17.45
N GLN A 156 10.42 -29.88 17.37
CA GLN A 156 9.40 -29.53 18.36
C GLN A 156 8.22 -28.90 17.61
N ALA A 157 6.98 -29.08 18.08
CA ALA A 157 5.86 -28.39 17.46
C ALA A 157 5.97 -26.86 17.62
N ALA A 158 5.94 -26.17 16.49
CA ALA A 158 5.73 -24.73 16.38
C ALA A 158 4.85 -24.49 15.15
N GLY A 159 4.01 -23.47 15.22
CA GLY A 159 3.14 -23.05 14.11
C GLY A 159 3.53 -21.66 13.63
N GLN A 160 3.28 -21.42 12.34
CA GLN A 160 3.54 -20.16 11.67
C GLN A 160 2.39 -19.17 11.89
N LYS A 161 2.77 -17.92 12.17
CA LYS A 161 1.88 -16.75 12.30
C LYS A 161 2.29 -15.57 11.42
N LEU A 162 3.56 -15.53 11.00
CA LEU A 162 4.05 -14.56 10.02
C LEU A 162 3.75 -15.13 8.63
N VAL A 163 3.06 -14.36 7.81
CA VAL A 163 2.89 -14.60 6.37
C VAL A 163 3.67 -13.50 5.66
N PHE A 164 4.74 -13.90 4.99
CA PHE A 164 5.73 -13.05 4.34
C PHE A 164 6.55 -13.97 3.41
N GLU A 165 5.85 -14.59 2.46
CA GLU A 165 6.28 -15.79 1.72
C GLU A 165 7.19 -15.44 0.53
N THR A 166 8.10 -16.34 0.14
CA THR A 166 9.04 -16.11 -0.97
C THR A 166 8.32 -15.72 -2.26
N GLY A 167 8.69 -14.56 -2.79
CA GLY A 167 8.13 -13.99 -4.03
C GLY A 167 6.72 -13.41 -3.87
N SER A 168 6.25 -13.09 -2.65
CA SER A 168 4.90 -12.55 -2.45
C SER A 168 4.77 -11.04 -2.63
N GLU A 169 5.87 -10.28 -2.77
CA GLU A 169 5.87 -8.81 -2.67
C GLU A 169 6.52 -8.15 -3.91
N GLN A 170 6.32 -8.78 -5.08
CA GLN A 170 6.87 -8.38 -6.39
C GLN A 170 6.44 -6.98 -6.88
N ASN A 171 5.42 -6.40 -6.26
CA ASN A 171 4.92 -5.04 -6.54
C ASN A 171 5.78 -3.94 -5.86
N THR A 172 6.62 -4.31 -4.90
CA THR A 172 7.43 -3.36 -4.12
C THR A 172 8.75 -2.98 -4.81
N VAL A 173 9.42 -1.96 -4.27
CA VAL A 173 10.72 -1.46 -4.74
C VAL A 173 11.56 -1.15 -3.52
N ALA A 174 12.85 -1.47 -3.57
CA ALA A 174 13.78 -1.20 -2.47
C ALA A 174 14.15 0.28 -2.39
N GLU A 175 13.78 0.96 -1.31
CA GLU A 175 14.27 2.30 -0.98
C GLU A 175 15.51 2.18 -0.08
N VAL A 176 16.69 2.24 -0.70
CA VAL A 176 18.00 2.19 -0.01
C VAL A 176 18.45 3.58 0.39
N ASP A 177 18.95 3.74 1.62
CA ASP A 177 19.44 5.00 2.14
C ASP A 177 20.73 5.53 1.46
N ALA A 178 21.11 6.76 1.84
CA ALA A 178 22.32 7.42 1.33
C ALA A 178 23.63 6.94 1.99
N ALA A 179 23.60 5.93 2.87
CA ALA A 179 24.79 5.35 3.49
C ALA A 179 25.42 4.28 2.58
N ALA A 180 24.61 3.63 1.74
CA ALA A 180 25.09 2.82 0.61
C ALA A 180 25.41 3.67 -0.63
N THR A 181 26.27 3.15 -1.51
CA THR A 181 26.51 3.75 -2.84
C THR A 181 25.92 2.86 -3.92
N SER A 182 24.83 3.31 -4.56
CA SER A 182 24.28 2.65 -5.75
C SER A 182 25.30 2.68 -6.89
N VAL A 183 25.40 1.59 -7.65
CA VAL A 183 26.32 1.45 -8.79
C VAL A 183 25.65 0.79 -9.98
N SER A 184 26.12 1.13 -11.18
CA SER A 184 25.66 0.44 -12.39
C SER A 184 26.20 -1.00 -12.43
N GLN A 185 25.56 -1.83 -13.25
CA GLN A 185 26.03 -3.19 -13.54
C GLN A 185 27.47 -3.19 -14.10
N GLU A 186 27.79 -2.26 -15.00
CA GLU A 186 29.13 -2.12 -15.57
C GLU A 186 30.17 -1.71 -14.52
N GLU A 187 29.79 -0.85 -13.56
CA GLU A 187 30.64 -0.47 -12.44
C GLU A 187 30.89 -1.63 -11.47
N ALA A 188 29.85 -2.45 -11.20
CA ALA A 188 29.94 -3.68 -10.42
C ALA A 188 30.88 -4.71 -11.09
N SER A 189 30.65 -5.01 -12.37
CA SER A 189 31.51 -5.90 -13.17
C SER A 189 32.95 -5.39 -13.23
N ALA A 190 33.18 -4.12 -13.52
CA ALA A 190 34.52 -3.53 -13.56
C ALA A 190 35.23 -3.59 -12.20
N TRP A 191 34.50 -3.50 -11.08
CA TRP A 191 35.09 -3.68 -9.75
C TRP A 191 35.54 -5.13 -9.52
N VAL A 192 34.75 -6.12 -9.93
CA VAL A 192 35.10 -7.57 -9.88
C VAL A 192 36.25 -7.92 -10.83
N GLU A 193 36.28 -7.35 -12.04
CA GLU A 193 37.35 -7.54 -13.02
C GLU A 193 38.74 -7.19 -12.45
N ASN A 194 38.81 -6.18 -11.58
CA ASN A 194 40.04 -5.73 -10.95
C ASN A 194 40.50 -6.58 -9.75
N LYS A 195 39.73 -7.60 -9.33
CA LYS A 195 40.08 -8.49 -8.21
C LYS A 195 40.99 -9.64 -8.65
N ALA A 196 41.88 -10.08 -7.77
CA ALA A 196 42.74 -11.24 -7.98
C ALA A 196 42.13 -12.48 -7.29
N ILE A 197 41.08 -13.04 -7.89
CA ILE A 197 40.29 -14.15 -7.34
C ILE A 197 40.15 -15.30 -8.36
N LEU A 198 39.88 -16.51 -7.84
CA LEU A 198 39.44 -17.65 -8.65
C LEU A 198 38.00 -17.44 -9.13
N ASP A 199 37.58 -18.20 -10.13
CA ASP A 199 36.20 -18.28 -10.65
C ASP A 199 35.51 -16.94 -10.94
N LYS A 200 36.32 -15.93 -11.28
CA LYS A 200 35.88 -14.58 -11.65
C LYS A 200 34.82 -14.59 -12.75
N ASP A 201 34.98 -15.45 -13.75
CA ASP A 201 34.07 -15.53 -14.89
C ASP A 201 32.65 -15.91 -14.44
N PHE A 202 32.51 -16.75 -13.42
CA PHE A 202 31.21 -17.09 -12.81
C PHE A 202 30.58 -15.90 -12.09
N VAL A 203 31.36 -15.16 -11.27
CA VAL A 203 30.86 -13.94 -10.60
C VAL A 203 30.41 -12.88 -11.62
N LEU A 204 31.17 -12.71 -12.70
CA LEU A 204 30.81 -11.81 -13.79
C LEU A 204 29.57 -12.29 -14.57
N GLU A 205 29.38 -13.61 -14.74
CA GLU A 205 28.17 -14.18 -15.33
C GLU A 205 26.93 -13.91 -14.45
N THR A 206 27.01 -14.13 -13.14
CA THR A 206 25.94 -13.78 -12.18
C THR A 206 25.59 -12.29 -12.23
N ILE A 207 26.60 -11.41 -12.27
CA ILE A 207 26.36 -9.95 -12.42
C ILE A 207 25.77 -9.61 -13.81
N SER A 208 25.95 -10.49 -14.80
CA SER A 208 25.54 -10.28 -16.20
C SER A 208 24.19 -10.86 -16.61
N ASP A 209 23.56 -11.74 -15.82
CA ASP A 209 22.29 -12.39 -16.18
C ASP A 209 21.11 -11.40 -16.13
N LEU A 210 20.48 -11.15 -17.29
CA LEU A 210 19.35 -10.24 -17.44
C LEU A 210 18.11 -10.67 -16.65
N ASN A 211 17.83 -11.98 -16.52
CA ASN A 211 16.66 -12.43 -15.75
C ASN A 211 16.85 -12.12 -14.27
N TYR A 212 18.08 -12.28 -13.80
CA TYR A 212 18.48 -11.91 -12.45
C TYR A 212 18.41 -10.38 -12.30
N ILE A 213 18.98 -9.60 -13.23
CA ILE A 213 19.12 -8.12 -13.13
C ILE A 213 17.81 -7.36 -12.93
N ASP A 214 16.71 -7.71 -13.63
CA ASP A 214 15.47 -6.92 -13.60
C ASP A 214 14.78 -6.90 -12.21
N GLU A 215 15.22 -7.74 -11.26
CA GLU A 215 14.64 -7.88 -9.93
C GLU A 215 15.30 -7.00 -8.84
N GLY A 216 16.31 -6.18 -9.13
CA GLY A 216 16.96 -5.36 -8.09
C GLY A 216 18.08 -4.42 -8.59
N LEU A 217 18.79 -3.79 -7.66
CA LEU A 217 19.90 -2.86 -7.94
C LEU A 217 21.17 -3.19 -7.15
N TYR A 218 22.34 -2.85 -7.70
CA TYR A 218 23.64 -3.06 -7.05
C TYR A 218 24.05 -1.87 -6.18
N TYR A 219 24.66 -2.18 -5.03
CA TYR A 219 25.15 -1.21 -4.06
C TYR A 219 26.49 -1.64 -3.46
N PHE A 220 27.32 -0.67 -3.09
CA PHE A 220 28.40 -0.86 -2.13
C PHE A 220 27.93 -0.51 -0.72
N LEU A 221 28.11 -1.45 0.21
CA LEU A 221 27.93 -1.28 1.66
C LEU A 221 29.30 -1.23 2.33
N TYR A 222 29.42 -0.48 3.43
CA TYR A 222 30.71 -0.12 4.04
C TYR A 222 30.84 -0.61 5.50
N PRO A 223 32.01 -1.14 5.92
CA PRO A 223 32.26 -1.53 7.32
C PRO A 223 32.05 -0.39 8.31
N ASN A 224 31.40 -0.70 9.44
CA ASN A 224 31.03 0.27 10.49
C ASN A 224 30.04 1.36 10.05
N VAL A 225 29.40 1.21 8.89
CA VAL A 225 28.29 2.03 8.43
C VAL A 225 27.05 1.15 8.38
N THR A 226 25.96 1.64 8.96
CA THR A 226 24.65 0.99 8.90
C THR A 226 23.92 1.51 7.67
N THR A 227 23.28 0.61 6.92
CA THR A 227 22.46 0.91 5.74
C THR A 227 21.03 0.45 5.99
N GLU A 228 20.08 1.37 5.88
CA GLU A 228 18.65 1.09 5.91
C GLU A 228 18.10 0.84 4.49
N VAL A 229 17.21 -0.15 4.38
CA VAL A 229 16.45 -0.48 3.18
C VAL A 229 14.98 -0.65 3.56
N SER A 230 14.12 0.24 3.07
CA SER A 230 12.68 0.19 3.31
C SER A 230 11.91 -0.29 2.09
N TYR A 231 10.86 -1.07 2.34
CA TYR A 231 9.92 -1.57 1.35
C TYR A 231 8.51 -1.22 1.78
N HIS A 232 7.77 -0.54 0.90
CA HIS A 232 6.42 -0.05 1.16
C HIS A 232 5.40 -0.69 0.21
N ASN A 233 4.13 -0.65 0.61
CA ASN A 233 3.00 -1.24 -0.14
C ASN A 233 3.04 -2.77 -0.21
N LEU A 234 3.44 -3.44 0.88
CA LEU A 234 3.32 -4.90 0.96
C LEU A 234 1.84 -5.30 0.83
N GLU A 235 1.53 -6.21 -0.07
CA GLU A 235 0.15 -6.62 -0.41
C GLU A 235 -0.23 -7.95 0.25
N ASN A 236 0.73 -8.87 0.44
CA ASN A 236 0.47 -10.24 0.87
C ASN A 236 1.07 -10.57 2.26
N ALA A 237 1.61 -9.55 2.96
CA ALA A 237 2.27 -9.69 4.24
C ALA A 237 1.35 -9.48 5.45
N TYR A 238 1.34 -10.42 6.39
CA TYR A 238 0.50 -10.42 7.60
C TYR A 238 1.23 -11.00 8.81
N PHE A 239 0.84 -10.59 10.01
CA PHE A 239 1.14 -11.30 11.24
C PHE A 239 -0.14 -11.55 12.05
N ASP A 240 -0.47 -12.83 12.28
CA ASP A 240 -1.74 -13.28 12.85
C ASP A 240 -2.94 -12.79 11.98
N LYS A 241 -3.56 -11.66 12.34
CA LYS A 241 -4.63 -10.99 11.57
C LYS A 241 -4.24 -9.60 11.10
N GLN A 242 -3.13 -9.06 11.59
CA GLN A 242 -2.72 -7.69 11.31
C GLN A 242 -1.94 -7.65 9.99
N ARG A 243 -2.43 -6.84 9.04
CA ARG A 243 -1.71 -6.54 7.80
C ARG A 243 -0.39 -5.83 8.12
N ILE A 244 0.68 -6.27 7.47
CA ILE A 244 1.97 -5.60 7.46
C ILE A 244 1.99 -4.69 6.23
N ALA A 245 2.21 -3.39 6.40
CA ALA A 245 2.18 -2.42 5.29
C ALA A 245 3.57 -2.13 4.72
N SER A 246 4.61 -2.28 5.54
CA SER A 246 6.01 -2.10 5.13
C SER A 246 6.98 -2.90 5.99
N VAL A 247 8.17 -3.15 5.46
CA VAL A 247 9.30 -3.76 6.18
C VAL A 247 10.55 -2.90 6.02
N LEU A 248 11.30 -2.78 7.11
CA LEU A 248 12.59 -2.10 7.17
C LEU A 248 13.67 -3.14 7.51
N TYR A 249 14.66 -3.24 6.63
CA TYR A 249 15.90 -3.98 6.86
C TYR A 249 17.02 -3.01 7.20
N THR A 250 17.80 -3.36 8.21
CA THR A 250 18.96 -2.59 8.65
C THR A 250 20.18 -3.48 8.58
N TYR A 251 21.07 -3.22 7.62
CA TYR A 251 22.29 -3.99 7.38
C TYR A 251 23.52 -3.30 7.98
N THR A 252 24.49 -4.09 8.45
CA THR A 252 25.83 -3.63 8.85
C THR A 252 26.87 -4.61 8.34
N VAL A 253 27.91 -4.13 7.66
CA VAL A 253 29.02 -4.99 7.22
C VAL A 253 29.90 -5.36 8.41
N GLU A 254 29.95 -6.65 8.73
CA GLU A 254 30.72 -7.20 9.85
C GLU A 254 32.03 -7.84 9.39
N GLU A 255 32.04 -8.50 8.24
CA GLU A 255 33.25 -8.94 7.52
C GLU A 255 33.10 -8.66 6.01
N ALA A 256 34.18 -8.20 5.39
CA ALA A 256 34.22 -7.71 4.01
C ALA A 256 35.27 -8.43 3.15
N GLY A 257 35.76 -9.60 3.58
CA GLY A 257 36.79 -10.37 2.89
C GLY A 257 38.11 -9.61 2.79
N GLY A 258 38.41 -8.71 3.73
CA GLY A 258 39.57 -7.81 3.65
C GLY A 258 39.51 -6.74 2.54
N GLU A 259 38.35 -6.50 1.94
CA GLU A 259 38.08 -5.33 1.11
C GLU A 259 37.58 -4.14 1.97
N ASP A 260 37.50 -2.94 1.40
CA ASP A 260 37.01 -1.72 2.09
C ASP A 260 35.48 -1.55 2.05
N LYS A 261 34.79 -2.47 1.36
CA LYS A 261 33.35 -2.48 1.11
C LYS A 261 32.90 -3.83 0.54
N VAL A 262 31.63 -4.16 0.72
CA VAL A 262 30.98 -5.33 0.10
C VAL A 262 30.10 -4.85 -1.05
N LEU A 263 30.20 -5.51 -2.21
CA LEU A 263 29.23 -5.36 -3.29
C LEU A 263 28.06 -6.28 -3.01
N VAL A 264 26.86 -5.71 -2.97
CA VAL A 264 25.61 -6.46 -2.83
C VAL A 264 24.65 -6.09 -3.95
N LYS A 265 23.68 -6.97 -4.16
CA LYS A 265 22.47 -6.68 -4.91
C LYS A 265 21.28 -6.72 -3.95
N ILE A 266 20.53 -5.64 -3.88
CA ILE A 266 19.31 -5.55 -3.08
C ILE A 266 18.14 -5.76 -4.04
N PHE A 267 17.32 -6.78 -3.77
CA PHE A 267 16.16 -7.11 -4.59
C PHE A 267 14.97 -6.21 -4.24
N ASN A 268 14.11 -5.97 -5.22
CA ASN A 268 12.88 -5.20 -5.10
C ASN A 268 11.82 -5.93 -4.27
N ASP A 269 11.75 -7.27 -4.38
CA ASP A 269 10.93 -8.08 -3.46
C ASP A 269 11.73 -8.36 -2.17
N PRO A 270 11.28 -7.86 -1.00
CA PRO A 270 12.00 -8.03 0.26
C PRO A 270 12.08 -9.48 0.74
N THR A 271 11.24 -10.39 0.24
CA THR A 271 11.24 -11.82 0.59
C THR A 271 12.31 -12.62 -0.19
N VAL A 272 12.82 -12.05 -1.28
CA VAL A 272 14.02 -12.48 -2.04
C VAL A 272 15.29 -11.81 -1.47
N THR A 273 15.12 -10.62 -0.89
CA THR A 273 16.07 -9.95 0.02
C THR A 273 17.36 -9.47 -0.66
N ILE A 274 18.44 -10.26 -0.70
CA ILE A 274 19.79 -9.75 -1.02
C ILE A 274 20.76 -10.83 -1.55
N ASP A 275 21.70 -10.43 -2.40
CA ASP A 275 22.87 -11.25 -2.79
C ASP A 275 24.18 -10.50 -2.49
N LEU A 276 25.19 -11.22 -1.99
CA LEU A 276 26.49 -10.74 -1.55
C LEU A 276 27.58 -11.29 -2.47
N VAL A 277 28.39 -10.40 -3.05
CA VAL A 277 29.55 -10.82 -3.85
C VAL A 277 30.75 -11.09 -2.93
N GLY A 278 30.85 -12.34 -2.45
CA GLY A 278 31.85 -12.80 -1.47
C GLY A 278 33.30 -12.92 -1.99
N LEU A 279 33.50 -12.93 -3.32
CA LEU A 279 34.83 -12.92 -3.97
C LEU A 279 35.76 -14.12 -3.62
N ASN A 280 35.21 -15.26 -3.23
CA ASN A 280 35.94 -16.41 -2.67
C ASN A 280 36.74 -16.02 -1.42
N ARG A 281 36.07 -15.31 -0.52
CA ARG A 281 36.54 -14.89 0.80
C ARG A 281 35.39 -14.93 1.79
N ASP A 282 35.71 -14.67 3.05
CA ASP A 282 34.72 -14.61 4.11
C ASP A 282 33.98 -13.28 4.02
N THR A 283 32.65 -13.29 4.01
CA THR A 283 31.82 -12.08 4.02
C THR A 283 30.60 -12.27 4.90
N GLN A 284 30.23 -11.24 5.67
CA GLN A 284 29.17 -11.32 6.66
C GLN A 284 28.47 -9.96 6.84
N LEU A 285 27.15 -9.99 6.82
CA LEU A 285 26.29 -8.85 7.15
C LEU A 285 25.49 -9.16 8.42
N GLY A 286 25.55 -8.25 9.40
CA GLY A 286 24.56 -8.15 10.45
C GLY A 286 23.27 -7.57 9.89
N MET A 287 22.12 -8.12 10.27
CA MET A 287 20.78 -7.73 9.84
C MET A 287 19.88 -7.50 11.06
N THR A 288 19.03 -6.48 10.97
CA THR A 288 17.87 -6.29 11.86
C THR A 288 16.63 -6.07 11.01
N VAL A 289 15.49 -6.65 11.40
CA VAL A 289 14.23 -6.54 10.66
C VAL A 289 13.14 -5.92 11.53
N ARG A 290 12.37 -5.00 10.94
CA ARG A 290 11.19 -4.38 11.55
C ARG A 290 10.02 -4.39 10.57
N PHE A 291 8.94 -5.07 10.94
CA PHE A 291 7.65 -5.00 10.25
C PHE A 291 6.82 -3.84 10.80
N LEU A 292 6.15 -3.10 9.93
CA LEU A 292 5.44 -1.87 10.27
C LEU A 292 3.99 -1.89 9.75
N ASP A 293 3.07 -1.30 10.52
CA ASP A 293 1.67 -1.07 10.15
C ASP A 293 1.49 0.11 9.19
N GLU A 294 0.24 0.38 8.76
CA GLU A 294 -0.10 1.50 7.87
C GLU A 294 0.19 2.90 8.47
N ALA A 295 0.34 2.99 9.79
CA ALA A 295 0.73 4.21 10.50
C ALA A 295 2.26 4.32 10.70
N GLY A 296 3.05 3.36 10.20
CA GLY A 296 4.51 3.29 10.37
C GLY A 296 4.95 2.86 11.77
N GLN A 297 4.05 2.29 12.59
CA GLN A 297 4.37 1.76 13.90
C GLN A 297 4.84 0.31 13.80
N GLN A 298 5.75 -0.11 14.67
CA GLN A 298 6.25 -1.48 14.67
C GLN A 298 5.19 -2.47 15.13
N ILE A 299 5.03 -3.55 14.35
CA ILE A 299 4.19 -4.69 14.67
C ILE A 299 4.99 -5.64 15.59
N ASP A 300 4.36 -6.12 16.66
CA ASP A 300 4.92 -7.18 17.49
C ASP A 300 4.72 -8.53 16.81
N VAL A 301 5.81 -9.05 16.24
CA VAL A 301 5.85 -10.33 15.51
C VAL A 301 6.42 -11.48 16.37
N SER A 302 6.35 -11.34 17.71
CA SER A 302 6.83 -12.33 18.68
C SER A 302 6.35 -13.75 18.38
N ASP A 303 7.22 -14.74 18.62
CA ASP A 303 6.95 -16.16 18.39
C ASP A 303 6.68 -16.59 16.93
N GLY A 304 6.62 -15.68 15.96
CA GLY A 304 6.54 -16.01 14.53
C GLY A 304 7.75 -16.80 14.04
N LEU A 305 7.62 -17.49 12.90
CA LEU A 305 8.68 -18.31 12.33
C LEU A 305 9.28 -17.65 11.07
N VAL A 306 10.59 -17.76 10.92
CA VAL A 306 11.33 -17.30 9.73
C VAL A 306 12.15 -18.45 9.16
N SER A 307 12.24 -18.50 7.84
CA SER A 307 13.01 -19.50 7.10
C SER A 307 14.47 -19.09 7.04
N LEU A 308 15.37 -20.02 7.37
CA LEU A 308 16.82 -19.84 7.26
C LEU A 308 17.34 -21.04 6.45
N ALA A 309 17.29 -20.91 5.13
CA ALA A 309 17.43 -21.99 4.15
C ALA A 309 18.54 -21.70 3.12
N SER A 310 18.81 -22.67 2.23
CA SER A 310 19.90 -22.63 1.23
C SER A 310 21.28 -22.43 1.88
N LEU A 311 21.49 -23.04 3.06
CA LEU A 311 22.77 -22.97 3.78
C LEU A 311 23.74 -24.03 3.25
N ASN A 312 24.30 -23.73 2.07
CA ASN A 312 25.12 -24.64 1.29
C ASN A 312 26.51 -24.81 1.89
N SER A 313 27.09 -26.02 1.78
CA SER A 313 28.39 -26.38 2.36
C SER A 313 29.18 -27.30 1.41
N HIS A 314 30.35 -26.83 0.99
CA HIS A 314 31.27 -27.56 0.11
C HIS A 314 32.42 -28.18 0.89
N VAL A 315 32.72 -29.44 0.61
CA VAL A 315 33.90 -30.13 1.14
C VAL A 315 34.72 -30.74 0.01
N SER A 316 36.04 -30.68 0.14
CA SER A 316 36.97 -31.44 -0.70
C SER A 316 37.51 -32.65 0.07
N PHE A 317 38.11 -33.60 -0.65
CA PHE A 317 38.93 -34.65 -0.03
C PHE A 317 40.41 -34.31 -0.17
N ASP A 318 41.07 -34.01 0.94
CA ASP A 318 42.53 -33.80 0.96
C ASP A 318 43.27 -35.15 1.00
N GLU A 319 43.88 -35.50 -0.12
CA GLU A 319 44.71 -36.71 -0.26
C GLU A 319 45.92 -36.73 0.71
N ASN A 320 46.42 -35.58 1.16
CA ASN A 320 47.60 -35.50 2.02
C ASN A 320 47.28 -35.87 3.47
N THR A 321 46.12 -35.44 3.99
CA THR A 321 45.65 -35.80 5.34
C THR A 321 44.67 -36.97 5.36
N ASN A 322 44.20 -37.43 4.19
CA ASN A 322 43.19 -38.47 3.99
C ASN A 322 41.90 -38.16 4.78
N LYS A 323 41.41 -36.92 4.61
CA LYS A 323 40.23 -36.38 5.31
C LYS A 323 39.42 -35.49 4.37
N TYR A 324 38.14 -35.38 4.66
CA TYR A 324 37.33 -34.29 4.12
C TYR A 324 37.66 -32.99 4.85
N VAL A 325 37.77 -31.90 4.08
CA VAL A 325 38.04 -30.54 4.55
C VAL A 325 36.89 -29.66 4.09
N LEU A 326 36.38 -28.82 4.99
CA LEU A 326 35.39 -27.79 4.66
C LEU A 326 36.10 -26.68 3.88
N GLU A 327 35.69 -26.49 2.63
CA GLU A 327 36.31 -25.50 1.72
C GLU A 327 35.53 -24.18 1.73
N SER A 328 34.20 -24.27 1.74
CA SER A 328 33.31 -23.11 1.81
C SER A 328 31.98 -23.48 2.46
N ASN A 329 31.32 -22.50 3.07
CA ASN A 329 30.03 -22.70 3.71
C ASN A 329 29.18 -21.41 3.66
N GLU A 330 27.93 -21.57 4.06
CA GLU A 330 26.96 -20.51 4.25
C GLU A 330 26.27 -20.72 5.60
N TYR A 331 26.06 -19.65 6.35
CA TYR A 331 25.67 -19.74 7.74
C TYR A 331 24.87 -18.53 8.23
N ILE A 332 24.19 -18.76 9.36
CA ILE A 332 23.56 -17.73 10.20
C ILE A 332 24.29 -17.69 11.53
N ASP A 333 24.73 -16.52 11.96
CA ASP A 333 25.32 -16.27 13.28
C ASP A 333 24.38 -15.42 14.15
N ASN A 334 24.50 -15.55 15.47
CA ASN A 334 23.95 -14.60 16.46
C ASN A 334 22.43 -14.35 16.38
N PHE A 335 21.63 -15.29 15.85
CA PHE A 335 20.16 -15.13 15.82
C PHE A 335 19.61 -14.92 17.24
N ASN A 336 18.96 -13.77 17.45
CA ASN A 336 18.50 -13.29 18.76
C ASN A 336 17.29 -14.06 19.32
N GLY A 337 16.54 -14.75 18.45
CA GLY A 337 15.44 -15.61 18.82
C GLY A 337 15.90 -17.02 19.20
N ASN A 338 15.02 -18.02 18.97
CA ASN A 338 15.35 -19.43 19.21
C ASN A 338 15.38 -20.20 17.90
N LEU A 339 16.49 -20.89 17.60
CA LEU A 339 16.57 -21.76 16.43
C LEU A 339 15.91 -23.12 16.70
N ILE A 340 15.06 -23.55 15.76
CA ILE A 340 14.35 -24.83 15.77
C ILE A 340 14.95 -25.71 14.68
N GLN A 341 15.54 -26.83 15.09
CA GLN A 341 16.12 -27.83 14.21
C GLN A 341 15.05 -28.48 13.34
N ILE A 342 15.32 -28.68 12.05
CA ILE A 342 14.54 -29.61 11.21
C ILE A 342 15.22 -30.98 11.29
N ASN A 343 14.45 -32.04 11.58
CA ASN A 343 15.01 -33.39 11.68
C ASN A 343 15.61 -33.85 10.35
N GLY A 344 16.79 -34.46 10.42
CA GLY A 344 17.51 -34.97 9.26
C GLY A 344 18.13 -33.90 8.35
N SER A 345 17.96 -32.60 8.65
CA SER A 345 18.68 -31.51 7.97
C SER A 345 20.19 -31.64 8.17
N SER A 346 20.95 -31.21 7.17
CA SER A 346 22.41 -31.07 7.25
C SER A 346 22.83 -29.88 8.10
N VAL A 347 21.99 -28.84 8.20
CA VAL A 347 22.22 -27.66 9.02
C VAL A 347 22.00 -28.01 10.48
N VAL A 348 22.95 -27.65 11.34
CA VAL A 348 22.83 -27.75 12.80
C VAL A 348 23.18 -26.42 13.45
N PHE A 349 22.65 -26.18 14.65
CA PHE A 349 23.03 -25.05 15.49
C PHE A 349 24.11 -25.44 16.50
N ASP A 350 25.29 -24.82 16.42
CA ASP A 350 26.34 -24.92 17.42
C ASP A 350 26.19 -23.82 18.49
N GLN A 351 25.69 -24.23 19.65
CA GLN A 351 25.49 -23.35 20.81
C GLN A 351 26.78 -22.73 21.37
N ASN A 352 27.97 -23.25 21.03
CA ASN A 352 29.24 -22.71 21.53
C ASN A 352 29.71 -21.49 20.72
N THR A 353 29.37 -21.45 19.43
CA THR A 353 29.73 -20.37 18.50
C THR A 353 28.57 -19.42 18.22
N GLY A 354 27.33 -19.88 18.39
CA GLY A 354 26.14 -19.13 17.98
C GLY A 354 25.81 -19.27 16.50
N ARG A 355 26.40 -20.27 15.82
CA ARG A 355 26.30 -20.47 14.37
C ARG A 355 25.34 -21.59 13.99
N ALA A 356 24.48 -21.36 13.01
CA ALA A 356 23.73 -22.38 12.29
C ALA A 356 24.32 -22.56 10.88
N TYR A 357 24.79 -23.77 10.58
CA TYR A 357 25.50 -24.11 9.34
C TYR A 357 25.51 -25.63 9.13
N ALA A 358 25.87 -26.08 7.93
CA ALA A 358 26.14 -27.50 7.69
C ALA A 358 27.64 -27.82 7.96
N PRO A 359 27.97 -28.60 9.03
CA PRO A 359 29.35 -28.88 9.43
C PRO A 359 30.04 -29.95 8.58
N TYR A 360 29.30 -30.55 7.65
CA TYR A 360 29.74 -31.48 6.62
C TYR A 360 29.14 -31.05 5.29
N GLY A 361 29.75 -31.45 4.18
CA GLY A 361 29.29 -31.05 2.86
C GLY A 361 27.89 -31.59 2.56
N ASN A 362 27.00 -30.69 2.13
CA ASN A 362 25.63 -31.01 1.74
C ASN A 362 25.40 -30.90 0.21
N GLU A 363 26.43 -30.56 -0.55
CA GLU A 363 26.33 -30.34 -2.00
C GLU A 363 26.51 -31.59 -2.87
N SER A 364 27.17 -32.66 -2.37
CA SER A 364 27.39 -33.87 -3.19
C SER A 364 27.39 -35.18 -2.41
N VAL A 365 26.72 -36.20 -2.96
CA VAL A 365 26.67 -37.55 -2.40
C VAL A 365 28.02 -38.25 -2.41
N ASP A 366 28.89 -37.95 -3.37
CA ASP A 366 30.26 -38.48 -3.45
C ASP A 366 31.14 -38.03 -2.27
N PHE A 367 30.73 -36.93 -1.60
CA PHE A 367 31.39 -36.38 -0.42
C PHE A 367 30.60 -36.56 0.88
N GLY A 368 29.60 -37.44 0.89
CA GLY A 368 28.87 -37.86 2.08
C GLY A 368 27.58 -37.10 2.38
N SER A 369 27.15 -36.20 1.48
CA SER A 369 25.80 -35.65 1.53
C SER A 369 24.74 -36.74 1.35
N LYS A 370 23.52 -36.47 1.84
CA LYS A 370 22.36 -37.33 1.64
C LYS A 370 21.76 -37.19 0.24
N PHE A 371 21.93 -36.02 -0.38
CA PHE A 371 21.41 -35.62 -1.69
C PHE A 371 22.46 -34.77 -2.40
N ASP A 372 22.51 -34.77 -3.74
CA ASP A 372 23.28 -33.75 -4.46
C ASP A 372 22.55 -32.40 -4.35
N ARG A 373 23.28 -31.28 -4.43
CA ARG A 373 22.72 -29.93 -4.24
C ARG A 373 21.45 -29.71 -5.05
N ASP A 374 21.51 -30.02 -6.35
CA ASP A 374 20.43 -29.79 -7.32
C ASP A 374 19.18 -30.66 -7.07
N ASP A 375 19.28 -31.70 -6.21
CA ASP A 375 18.11 -32.49 -5.77
C ASP A 375 17.37 -31.84 -4.59
N TRP A 376 18.01 -30.96 -3.82
CA TRP A 376 17.44 -30.39 -2.59
C TRP A 376 17.30 -28.88 -2.57
N ASP A 377 18.27 -28.14 -3.11
CA ASP A 377 18.32 -26.69 -3.03
C ASP A 377 17.23 -26.07 -3.94
N GLY A 378 16.26 -25.40 -3.33
CA GLY A 378 15.05 -24.92 -4.01
C GLY A 378 14.01 -26.00 -4.40
N THR A 379 14.04 -27.20 -3.81
CA THR A 379 13.09 -28.30 -4.14
C THR A 379 12.21 -28.74 -2.94
N ASP A 380 11.34 -29.75 -3.13
CA ASP A 380 10.59 -30.44 -2.05
C ASP A 380 11.50 -31.07 -0.95
N LEU A 381 12.82 -31.06 -1.14
CA LEU A 381 13.84 -31.50 -0.18
C LEU A 381 14.63 -30.34 0.47
N ALA A 382 14.26 -29.08 0.23
CA ALA A 382 14.96 -27.88 0.71
C ALA A 382 15.14 -27.80 2.23
N TRP A 383 14.32 -28.52 3.01
CA TRP A 383 14.52 -28.73 4.45
C TRP A 383 15.89 -29.32 4.80
N TYR A 384 16.55 -30.00 3.85
CA TYR A 384 17.86 -30.62 4.06
C TYR A 384 18.98 -29.59 4.24
N GLY A 385 18.85 -28.38 3.71
CA GLY A 385 19.79 -27.28 3.91
C GLY A 385 19.19 -26.10 4.66
N ALA A 386 18.26 -26.37 5.59
CA ALA A 386 17.53 -25.34 6.32
C ALA A 386 17.42 -25.59 7.82
N ILE A 387 17.21 -24.49 8.54
CA ILE A 387 16.79 -24.41 9.95
C ILE A 387 15.67 -23.35 10.06
N VAL A 388 14.95 -23.31 11.18
CA VAL A 388 13.88 -22.33 11.39
C VAL A 388 14.24 -21.39 12.54
N GLY A 389 14.16 -20.08 12.30
CA GLY A 389 14.23 -19.09 13.36
C GLY A 389 12.84 -18.87 13.97
N LYS A 390 12.68 -19.06 15.28
CA LYS A 390 11.53 -18.56 16.02
C LYS A 390 11.87 -17.20 16.62
N ILE A 391 11.13 -16.17 16.21
CA ILE A 391 11.34 -14.77 16.59
C ILE A 391 11.32 -14.62 18.13
N ALA A 392 12.14 -13.70 18.64
CA ALA A 392 12.25 -13.42 20.07
C ALA A 392 10.90 -12.99 20.69
N SER A 393 10.75 -13.19 22.00
CA SER A 393 9.50 -12.90 22.73
C SER A 393 9.23 -11.42 22.99
N ASP A 394 10.02 -10.52 22.39
CA ASP A 394 9.86 -9.07 22.38
C ASP A 394 9.67 -8.53 20.94
N GLY A 395 9.41 -9.43 19.99
CA GLY A 395 9.19 -9.12 18.57
C GLY A 395 10.45 -8.67 17.82
N THR A 396 11.62 -8.64 18.46
CA THR A 396 12.86 -8.22 17.80
C THR A 396 13.43 -9.34 16.92
N ILE A 397 13.96 -8.97 15.76
CA ILE A 397 14.62 -9.88 14.82
C ILE A 397 15.99 -9.30 14.51
N SER A 398 17.05 -10.00 14.91
CA SER A 398 18.42 -9.66 14.55
C SER A 398 19.30 -10.91 14.50
N PHE A 399 20.16 -10.97 13.49
CA PHE A 399 21.10 -12.06 13.22
C PHE A 399 22.16 -11.55 12.26
N SER A 400 23.23 -12.30 12.09
CA SER A 400 24.17 -12.12 10.99
C SER A 400 24.00 -13.27 10.01
N PHE A 401 24.15 -13.00 8.71
CA PHE A 401 24.25 -14.04 7.69
C PHE A 401 25.52 -13.81 6.88
N GLY A 402 26.12 -14.90 6.43
CA GLY A 402 27.41 -14.84 5.76
C GLY A 402 27.86 -16.16 5.18
N SER A 403 29.06 -16.10 4.64
CA SER A 403 29.71 -17.22 3.97
C SER A 403 31.22 -17.19 4.22
N GLU A 404 31.82 -18.38 4.27
CA GLU A 404 33.27 -18.56 4.23
C GLU A 404 33.64 -19.03 2.82
N ASN A 405 34.61 -18.35 2.19
CA ASN A 405 35.17 -18.72 0.87
C ASN A 405 34.11 -18.97 -0.25
N ARG A 406 33.04 -18.16 -0.33
CA ARG A 406 32.06 -18.20 -1.43
C ARG A 406 32.31 -17.09 -2.48
N SER A 407 32.04 -17.40 -3.74
CA SER A 407 32.16 -16.44 -4.85
C SER A 407 31.04 -15.38 -4.82
N THR A 408 29.81 -15.84 -4.59
CA THR A 408 28.57 -15.10 -4.36
C THR A 408 27.73 -15.86 -3.33
N GLN A 409 26.81 -15.17 -2.66
CA GLN A 409 25.84 -15.75 -1.72
C GLN A 409 24.50 -15.03 -1.86
N TRP A 410 23.47 -15.73 -2.32
CA TRP A 410 22.10 -15.29 -2.20
C TRP A 410 21.56 -15.65 -0.81
N PHE A 411 20.92 -14.71 -0.13
CA PHE A 411 20.23 -14.97 1.12
C PHE A 411 18.83 -14.35 1.09
N ALA A 412 17.82 -15.17 1.42
CA ALA A 412 16.41 -14.78 1.42
C ALA A 412 15.82 -14.88 2.83
N PHE A 413 15.30 -13.76 3.34
CA PHE A 413 14.59 -13.67 4.61
C PHE A 413 13.08 -13.63 4.36
N ASN A 414 12.37 -14.70 4.74
CA ASN A 414 10.94 -14.88 4.50
C ASN A 414 10.31 -15.86 5.51
N SER A 415 8.98 -16.02 5.46
CA SER A 415 8.22 -16.96 6.30
C SER A 415 8.06 -18.36 5.69
N SER A 416 8.58 -18.61 4.49
CA SER A 416 8.39 -19.86 3.73
C SER A 416 9.21 -21.01 4.34
N ILE A 417 8.67 -21.56 5.43
CA ILE A 417 9.33 -22.61 6.21
C ILE A 417 9.47 -23.89 5.38
N GLN A 418 10.72 -24.35 5.20
CA GLN A 418 11.01 -25.54 4.40
C GLN A 418 10.58 -26.86 5.06
N ALA A 419 10.34 -26.86 6.38
CA ALA A 419 9.89 -28.05 7.11
C ALA A 419 8.47 -28.47 6.71
N TYR A 420 8.25 -29.78 6.59
CA TYR A 420 6.99 -30.35 6.14
C TYR A 420 5.82 -30.00 7.07
N GLN A 421 4.72 -29.57 6.45
CA GLN A 421 3.39 -29.41 7.06
C GLN A 421 3.35 -28.54 8.32
N VAL A 422 4.24 -27.56 8.46
CA VAL A 422 4.19 -26.61 9.58
C VAL A 422 2.80 -25.98 9.61
N PRO A 423 2.07 -26.00 10.75
CA PRO A 423 0.73 -25.45 10.83
C PRO A 423 0.81 -23.93 10.66
N THR A 424 0.21 -23.39 9.61
CA THR A 424 0.10 -21.94 9.41
C THR A 424 -1.28 -21.47 9.86
N LEU A 425 -1.33 -20.38 10.62
CA LEU A 425 -2.59 -19.71 10.93
C LEU A 425 -3.07 -19.01 9.65
N GLU A 426 -4.18 -19.49 9.08
CA GLU A 426 -4.78 -18.87 7.90
C GLU A 426 -5.27 -17.45 8.23
N VAL A 427 -4.81 -16.47 7.44
CA VAL A 427 -5.25 -15.07 7.53
C VAL A 427 -6.74 -14.97 7.17
N VAL A 428 -7.47 -14.14 7.90
CA VAL A 428 -8.84 -13.72 7.59
C VAL A 428 -8.82 -12.20 7.52
N GLU A 429 -9.22 -11.63 6.38
CA GLU A 429 -9.30 -10.18 6.19
C GLU A 429 -10.41 -9.58 7.07
N GLU A 430 -10.09 -8.52 7.81
CA GLU A 430 -11.10 -7.78 8.58
C GLU A 430 -12.04 -7.02 7.63
N PRO A 431 -13.37 -7.10 7.79
CA PRO A 431 -14.29 -6.34 6.96
C PRO A 431 -14.06 -4.83 7.16
N VAL A 432 -14.22 -4.06 6.08
CA VAL A 432 -14.11 -2.60 6.11
C VAL A 432 -15.49 -1.97 5.92
N LEU A 433 -15.86 -1.03 6.80
CA LEU A 433 -17.11 -0.28 6.67
C LEU A 433 -17.04 0.66 5.46
N LYS A 434 -18.02 0.55 4.57
CA LYS A 434 -18.21 1.52 3.48
C LYS A 434 -18.89 2.76 4.02
N VAL A 435 -18.27 3.91 3.79
CA VAL A 435 -18.76 5.23 4.19
C VAL A 435 -19.21 5.99 2.94
N GLU A 436 -20.47 6.40 2.92
CA GLU A 436 -21.03 7.26 1.87
C GLU A 436 -20.52 8.70 2.04
N GLU A 437 -20.18 9.34 0.92
CA GLU A 437 -19.76 10.74 0.88
C GLU A 437 -20.72 11.58 0.04
N VAL A 438 -21.15 12.73 0.56
CA VAL A 438 -22.08 13.63 -0.13
C VAL A 438 -21.72 15.09 0.12
N SER A 439 -21.98 15.96 -0.86
CA SER A 439 -21.77 17.40 -0.77
C SER A 439 -23.07 18.16 -1.00
N TYR A 440 -23.29 19.26 -0.29
CA TYR A 440 -24.42 20.17 -0.54
C TYR A 440 -23.94 21.62 -0.74
N THR A 441 -24.77 22.46 -1.35
CA THR A 441 -24.46 23.85 -1.68
C THR A 441 -25.30 24.80 -0.82
N PRO A 442 -24.70 25.61 0.07
CA PRO A 442 -25.43 26.63 0.81
C PRO A 442 -25.88 27.75 -0.14
N TYR A 443 -27.18 28.06 -0.15
CA TYR A 443 -27.74 29.15 -0.96
C TYR A 443 -28.12 30.37 -0.11
N LYS A 444 -27.87 31.57 -0.64
CA LYS A 444 -28.22 32.84 -0.01
C LYS A 444 -28.82 33.80 -1.01
N VAL A 445 -29.78 34.62 -0.56
CA VAL A 445 -30.52 35.53 -1.44
C VAL A 445 -29.91 36.93 -1.38
N GLU A 446 -29.77 37.60 -2.53
CA GLU A 446 -29.41 39.01 -2.58
C GLU A 446 -30.51 39.90 -1.98
N GLU A 447 -30.19 40.65 -0.93
CA GLU A 447 -31.10 41.68 -0.40
C GLU A 447 -31.31 42.79 -1.45
N LYS A 448 -32.51 42.85 -2.05
CA LYS A 448 -32.90 43.96 -2.92
C LYS A 448 -32.86 45.27 -2.14
N THR A 449 -31.82 46.07 -2.39
CA THR A 449 -31.68 47.40 -1.80
C THR A 449 -32.80 48.30 -2.33
N ILE A 450 -33.82 48.56 -1.50
CA ILE A 450 -34.88 49.51 -1.83
C ILE A 450 -34.26 50.91 -1.83
N ILE A 451 -33.96 51.44 -3.01
CA ILE A 451 -33.54 52.84 -3.17
C ILE A 451 -34.73 53.72 -2.79
N GLN A 452 -34.69 54.29 -1.58
CA GLN A 452 -35.64 55.34 -1.20
C GLN A 452 -35.44 56.53 -2.14
N ILE A 453 -36.43 56.80 -2.98
CA ILE A 453 -36.47 57.98 -3.84
C ILE A 453 -36.48 59.20 -2.90
N PRO A 454 -35.51 60.15 -3.00
CA PRO A 454 -35.47 61.29 -2.10
C PRO A 454 -36.74 62.15 -2.25
N GLU A 455 -37.39 62.48 -1.13
CA GLU A 455 -38.52 63.41 -1.16
C GLU A 455 -38.10 64.77 -1.74
N THR A 456 -38.94 65.32 -2.61
CA THR A 456 -38.71 66.60 -3.28
C THR A 456 -38.59 67.74 -2.25
N PRO A 457 -37.55 68.60 -2.31
CA PRO A 457 -37.36 69.65 -1.32
C PRO A 457 -38.54 70.63 -1.26
N LYS A 458 -39.17 70.77 -0.08
CA LYS A 458 -40.18 71.80 0.15
C LYS A 458 -39.53 73.19 0.08
N THR A 459 -40.19 74.10 -0.64
CA THR A 459 -39.73 75.48 -0.80
C THR A 459 -39.72 76.24 0.54
N PRO A 460 -38.66 77.00 0.86
CA PRO A 460 -38.63 77.83 2.05
C PRO A 460 -39.45 79.10 1.82
N ASN A 461 -40.21 79.55 2.83
CA ASN A 461 -40.67 80.93 2.82
C ASN A 461 -40.79 81.58 4.21
N LYS A 462 -40.29 82.82 4.22
CA LYS A 462 -40.49 83.92 5.17
C LYS A 462 -39.90 83.80 6.59
N ALA A 463 -38.91 84.66 6.84
CA ALA A 463 -38.47 85.09 8.16
C ALA A 463 -38.44 86.64 8.24
N GLU A 464 -38.82 87.21 9.38
CA GLU A 464 -38.60 88.61 9.82
C GLU A 464 -38.72 88.60 11.37
N LYS A 465 -37.65 88.75 12.18
CA LYS A 465 -36.81 89.96 12.53
C LYS A 465 -37.39 90.79 13.70
N PRO A 466 -36.60 91.61 14.44
CA PRO A 466 -35.14 91.63 14.73
C PRO A 466 -34.89 91.56 16.28
N ASN A 467 -33.76 91.90 16.95
CA ASN A 467 -32.72 92.92 16.73
C ASN A 467 -31.50 92.82 17.70
N SER A 468 -30.40 93.50 17.36
CA SER A 468 -29.25 93.95 18.21
C SER A 468 -28.21 92.89 18.66
N GLN A 469 -26.89 93.13 18.63
CA GLN A 469 -26.09 94.35 18.31
C GLN A 469 -24.63 93.98 17.93
N ASN A 470 -23.98 94.79 17.06
CA ASN A 470 -22.54 95.23 17.05
C ASN A 470 -21.38 94.27 17.47
N GLN A 471 -20.20 94.19 16.84
CA GLN A 471 -19.48 95.08 15.89
C GLN A 471 -18.68 94.29 14.81
N VAL A 472 -18.05 95.02 13.90
CA VAL A 472 -17.29 94.56 12.71
C VAL A 472 -16.06 95.50 12.58
N LYS A 473 -14.81 95.06 12.32
CA LYS A 473 -14.27 94.59 11.01
C LYS A 473 -12.78 94.15 11.11
N THR A 474 -12.28 93.34 10.15
CA THR A 474 -10.93 93.30 9.47
C THR A 474 -9.64 93.83 10.14
N SER A 475 -8.40 93.36 9.85
CA SER A 475 -7.80 92.18 9.15
C SER A 475 -6.26 92.43 9.02
N VAL A 476 -5.47 91.43 8.53
CA VAL A 476 -4.13 91.46 7.84
C VAL A 476 -3.20 90.35 8.39
N THR A 477 -2.98 89.22 7.69
CA THR A 477 -1.88 88.89 6.72
C THR A 477 -0.52 88.69 7.45
N VAL A 478 0.31 87.63 7.24
CA VAL A 478 1.02 87.29 5.98
C VAL A 478 0.98 85.79 5.54
N LYS A 479 2.13 85.08 5.45
CA LYS A 479 2.39 83.84 4.68
C LYS A 479 3.69 83.14 5.13
N ASN A 480 3.80 81.83 4.88
CA ASN A 480 4.66 81.21 3.85
C ASN A 480 4.24 79.72 3.73
N ASN A 481 3.84 79.22 2.55
CA ASN A 481 4.66 78.71 1.42
C ASN A 481 5.46 77.45 1.81
N ASN A 482 5.55 76.36 1.04
CA ASN A 482 5.03 75.98 -0.29
C ASN A 482 5.18 74.42 -0.42
N GLU A 483 4.53 73.65 -1.31
CA GLU A 483 3.27 73.71 -2.09
C GLU A 483 3.07 72.35 -2.81
N LYS A 484 1.82 71.92 -3.09
CA LYS A 484 1.38 71.15 -4.30
C LYS A 484 1.95 69.72 -4.58
N ALA A 485 1.29 68.84 -5.34
CA ALA A 485 -0.12 68.74 -5.81
C ALA A 485 -0.43 67.31 -6.35
N ASN A 486 -1.73 67.05 -6.55
CA ASN A 486 -2.38 65.86 -7.12
C ASN A 486 -1.76 65.26 -8.40
N SER A 487 -1.96 63.94 -8.57
CA SER A 487 -2.42 63.33 -9.84
C SER A 487 -3.12 61.97 -9.62
N LEU A 488 -4.33 61.84 -10.17
CA LEU A 488 -5.01 60.59 -10.59
C LEU A 488 -5.10 60.64 -12.15
N PRO A 489 -5.62 59.67 -12.94
CA PRO A 489 -6.29 58.37 -12.60
C PRO A 489 -6.02 57.16 -13.58
N VAL A 490 -6.72 56.01 -13.33
CA VAL A 490 -7.15 54.87 -14.22
C VAL A 490 -6.18 53.85 -14.89
N THR A 491 -6.76 52.64 -15.09
CA THR A 491 -6.58 51.54 -16.09
C THR A 491 -5.49 50.46 -15.95
N GLY A 492 -5.92 49.19 -15.90
CA GLY A 492 -5.67 48.25 -17.02
C GLY A 492 -4.75 47.02 -16.81
N GLU A 493 -5.36 45.84 -16.67
CA GLU A 493 -4.97 44.51 -17.21
C GLU A 493 -3.58 43.83 -17.02
N SER A 494 -3.67 42.55 -16.59
CA SER A 494 -3.01 41.35 -17.15
C SER A 494 -1.60 40.89 -16.71
N SER A 495 -1.38 39.57 -16.89
CA SER A 495 -0.15 38.76 -16.67
C SER A 495 0.14 38.41 -15.20
N SER A 496 -0.04 37.18 -14.69
CA SER A 496 0.35 35.82 -15.13
C SER A 496 1.83 35.46 -14.88
N VAL A 497 2.04 34.15 -14.63
CA VAL A 497 3.26 33.35 -14.34
C VAL A 497 3.28 32.83 -12.90
N LEU A 498 3.52 31.55 -12.58
CA LEU A 498 3.41 30.24 -13.26
C LEU A 498 3.91 29.23 -12.21
N ALA A 499 3.10 28.23 -11.86
CA ALA A 499 3.59 26.99 -11.25
C ALA A 499 2.61 25.87 -11.64
N ILE A 500 2.87 25.25 -12.79
CA ILE A 500 2.11 24.13 -13.35
C ILE A 500 2.88 22.84 -13.06
N ILE A 501 2.11 21.74 -12.95
CA ILE A 501 2.34 20.31 -13.28
C ILE A 501 1.77 19.51 -12.09
N LEU A 502 0.58 18.90 -12.09
CA LEU A 502 -0.34 18.39 -13.14
C LEU A 502 0.36 17.33 -14.03
N GLY A 503 0.03 16.04 -14.02
CA GLY A 503 -1.15 15.24 -13.67
C GLY A 503 -0.89 13.84 -14.26
N ALA A 504 -1.85 12.97 -14.59
CA ALA A 504 -3.31 13.02 -14.47
C ALA A 504 -3.87 11.59 -14.57
N LEU A 505 -5.06 11.35 -14.00
CA LEU A 505 -5.91 10.22 -14.40
C LEU A 505 -6.24 10.30 -15.89
N PHE A 506 -6.38 9.14 -16.54
CA PHE A 506 -7.12 9.02 -17.80
C PHE A 506 -8.19 7.94 -17.72
N PHE A 507 -9.43 8.35 -17.94
CA PHE A 507 -10.56 7.47 -18.29
C PHE A 507 -11.09 7.95 -19.64
N LEU A 508 -11.22 7.06 -20.63
CA LEU A 508 -12.25 7.22 -21.67
C LEU A 508 -12.61 5.89 -22.33
N MET A 509 -13.88 5.75 -22.69
CA MET A 509 -14.44 4.54 -23.32
C MET A 509 -13.91 4.30 -24.74
N GLY A 510 -13.94 3.04 -25.17
CA GLY A 510 -13.46 2.61 -26.48
C GLY A 510 -14.46 2.71 -27.63
N THR A 511 -14.00 2.33 -28.82
CA THR A 511 -14.84 2.01 -29.99
C THR A 511 -14.33 0.75 -30.70
N ILE A 512 -15.28 0.04 -31.32
CA ILE A 512 -15.10 -1.28 -31.95
C ILE A 512 -14.27 -1.18 -33.25
N GLY A 513 -13.30 -2.08 -33.44
CA GLY A 513 -12.48 -2.15 -34.66
C GLY A 513 -11.88 -3.53 -34.96
N ILE A 514 -12.58 -4.33 -35.78
CA ILE A 514 -12.13 -5.67 -36.20
C ILE A 514 -10.98 -5.57 -37.22
N ARG A 515 -9.83 -6.26 -37.00
CA ARG A 515 -9.18 -7.13 -38.03
C ARG A 515 -7.91 -7.90 -37.60
N LEU A 516 -8.00 -9.22 -37.82
CA LEU A 516 -7.00 -10.13 -38.42
C LEU A 516 -5.54 -10.16 -37.90
N SER A 517 -5.17 -11.30 -37.32
CA SER A 517 -3.77 -11.72 -37.13
C SER A 517 -3.07 -12.01 -38.46
N SER A 518 -1.79 -11.64 -38.58
CA SER A 518 -0.85 -12.25 -39.51
C SER A 518 0.35 -12.82 -38.76
N LYS A 519 0.50 -14.15 -38.78
CA LYS A 519 1.73 -14.83 -38.35
C LYS A 519 2.92 -14.33 -39.15
N GLN A 520 4.11 -14.22 -38.53
CA GLN A 520 5.34 -14.60 -39.22
C GLN A 520 6.46 -15.04 -38.27
N LYS A 521 6.84 -16.32 -38.46
CA LYS A 521 8.09 -17.02 -38.08
C LYS A 521 8.51 -17.00 -36.61
#